data_AF-A0A3R9SME9-F1
#
_entry.id   AF-A0A3R9SME9-F1
#
_cell.length_a   1.000
_cell.length_b   1.000
_cell.length_c   1.000
_cell.angle_alpha   90.00
_cell.angle_beta   90.00
_cell.angle_gamma   90.00
#
_symmetry.space_group_name_H-M   'P 1'
#
loop_
_entity.id
_entity.type
_entity.pdbx_description
1 polymer ?
#
loop_
_entity_poly.entity_id
_entity_poly.type
_entity_poly.pdbx_seq_one_letter_code
_entity_poly.pdbx_strand_id
1 'polypeptide(L)' 'MTELVKIYHNPACGTSRNTLALIRHAGIEPIVIEYLQTPPSKDELIQLIKDSNLTVREAIRKNVDPYKDLEIEQDHWTDE' A
#
# COMPACT_ATOMS: atom_id res chain seq x y z
N MET A 1 19.27 -11.79 12.77
CA MET A 1 19.05 -10.85 11.66
C MET A 1 17.96 -9.92 12.10
N THR A 2 18.22 -8.62 12.21
CA THR A 2 17.17 -7.62 12.42
C THR A 2 16.28 -7.63 11.19
N GLU A 3 14.98 -7.89 11.37
CA GLU A 3 14.02 -7.80 10.27
C GLU A 3 13.96 -6.34 9.80
N LEU A 4 14.18 -6.14 8.51
CA LEU A 4 14.15 -4.83 7.87
C LEU A 4 12.68 -4.45 7.62
N VAL A 5 12.10 -3.67 8.51
CA VAL A 5 10.71 -3.19 8.36
C VAL A 5 10.64 -2.08 7.30
N LYS A 6 9.72 -2.19 6.36
CA LYS A 6 9.42 -1.16 5.35
C LYS A 6 7.97 -0.69 5.50
N ILE A 7 7.73 0.59 5.23
CA ILE A 7 6.38 1.16 5.15
C ILE A 7 6.21 1.96 3.87
N TYR A 8 5.18 1.62 3.09
CA TYR A 8 4.71 2.44 1.97
C TYR A 8 3.80 3.53 2.54
N HIS A 9 4.34 4.73 2.65
CA HIS A 9 3.77 5.82 3.44
C HIS A 9 3.15 6.89 2.55
N ASN A 10 2.04 7.46 3.01
CA ASN A 10 1.47 8.69 2.49
C ASN A 10 1.33 9.70 3.64
N PRO A 11 2.13 10.79 3.68
CA PRO A 11 2.08 11.79 4.75
C PRO A 11 0.71 12.44 4.95
N ALA A 12 -0.11 12.53 3.90
CA ALA A 12 -1.46 13.09 3.96
C ALA A 12 -2.49 12.13 4.59
N CYS A 13 -2.18 10.83 4.69
CA CYS A 13 -3.11 9.82 5.22
C CYS A 13 -2.95 9.63 6.74
N GLY A 14 -4.01 9.93 7.50
CA GLY A 14 -4.03 9.79 8.97
C GLY A 14 -3.67 8.38 9.46
N THR A 15 -4.27 7.35 8.86
CA THR A 15 -3.94 5.94 9.18
C THR A 15 -2.48 5.63 8.93
N SER A 16 -1.91 6.09 7.81
CA SER A 16 -0.50 5.85 7.49
C SER A 16 0.45 6.53 8.49
N ARG A 17 0.14 7.75 8.95
CA ARG A 17 0.90 8.43 10.01
C ARG A 17 0.82 7.68 11.34
N ASN A 18 -0.37 7.20 11.71
CA ASN A 18 -0.55 6.42 12.94
C ASN A 18 0.22 5.10 12.90
N THR A 19 0.19 4.38 11.77
CA THR A 19 0.98 3.15 11.59
C THR A 19 2.48 3.41 11.71
N LEU A 20 3.00 4.47 11.08
CA LEU A 20 4.42 4.83 11.19
C LEU A 20 4.81 5.15 12.65
N ALA A 21 3.95 5.88 13.37
CA ALA A 21 4.17 6.20 14.78
C ALA A 21 4.19 4.94 15.66
N LEU A 22 3.29 3.98 15.41
CA LEU A 22 3.25 2.70 16.13
C LEU A 22 4.52 1.87 15.90
N ILE A 23 5.01 1.78 14.67
CA ILE A 23 6.26 1.08 14.35
C ILE A 23 7.43 1.70 15.12
N ARG A 24 7.55 3.04 15.10
CA ARG A 24 8.59 3.77 15.83
C ARG A 24 8.46 3.62 17.34
N HIS A 25 7.23 3.64 17.87
CA HIS A 25 6.97 3.42 19.29
C HIS A 25 7.40 2.02 19.76
N ALA A 26 7.37 1.02 18.87
CA ALA A 26 7.90 -0.32 19.13
C ALA A 26 9.46 -0.39 19.10
N GLY A 27 10.15 0.75 18.93
CA GLY A 27 11.61 0.83 18.86
C GLY A 27 12.20 0.45 17.51
N ILE A 28 11.37 0.35 16.47
CA ILE A 28 11.79 -0.02 15.11
C ILE A 28 11.80 1.26 14.26
N GLU A 29 12.94 1.59 13.64
CA GLU A 29 12.99 2.63 12.60
C GLU A 29 12.82 1.96 11.22
N PRO A 30 11.68 2.15 10.53
CA PRO A 30 11.43 1.49 9.27
C PRO A 30 12.05 2.27 8.10
N ILE A 31 12.25 1.59 6.98
CA ILE A 31 12.45 2.26 5.69
C ILE A 31 11.10 2.85 5.25
N VAL A 32 11.06 4.17 5.09
CA VAL A 32 9.86 4.89 4.63
C VAL A 32 9.93 5.11 3.13
N ILE A 33 8.94 4.62 2.40
CA ILE A 33 8.84 4.77 0.95
C ILE A 33 7.58 5.58 0.63
N GLU A 34 7.72 6.76 0.06
CA GLU A 34 6.58 7.56 -0.42
C GLU A 34 6.03 6.99 -1.72
N TYR A 35 5.09 6.05 -1.63
CA TYR A 35 4.64 5.24 -2.78
C TYR A 35 3.99 6.06 -3.91
N LEU A 36 3.53 7.28 -3.63
CA LEU A 36 2.99 8.19 -4.65
C LEU A 36 4.10 8.81 -5.52
N GLN A 37 5.33 8.88 -5.01
CA GLN A 37 6.50 9.39 -5.74
C GLN A 37 7.37 8.24 -6.27
N THR A 38 7.54 7.20 -5.45
CA THR A 38 8.37 6.03 -5.73
C THR A 38 7.51 4.77 -5.56
N PRO A 39 6.60 4.48 -6.51
CA PRO A 39 5.76 3.29 -6.43
C PRO A 39 6.59 2.00 -6.53
N PRO A 40 6.13 0.89 -5.93
CA PRO A 40 6.75 -0.41 -6.14
C PRO A 40 6.65 -0.84 -7.61
N SER A 41 7.55 -1.73 -8.04
CA SER A 41 7.41 -2.44 -9.31
C SER A 41 6.16 -3.33 -9.32
N LYS A 42 5.71 -3.77 -10.51
CA LYS A 42 4.58 -4.69 -10.65
C LYS A 42 4.77 -5.97 -9.81
N ASP A 43 5.94 -6.58 -9.90
CA ASP A 43 6.25 -7.82 -9.19
C ASP A 43 6.27 -7.63 -7.67
N GLU A 44 6.83 -6.52 -7.19
CA GLU A 44 6.80 -6.16 -5.77
C GLU A 44 5.38 -5.90 -5.28
N LEU A 45 4.55 -5.21 -6.07
CA LEU A 45 3.16 -4.94 -5.71
C LEU A 45 2.34 -6.22 -5.59
N ILE A 46 2.48 -7.15 -6.55
CA ILE A 46 1.82 -8.46 -6.52
C ILE A 46 2.21 -9.21 -5.24
N GLN A 47 3.50 -9.22 -4.89
CA GLN A 47 3.98 -9.89 -3.69
C GLN A 47 3.42 -9.25 -2.40
N LEU A 48 3.38 -7.91 -2.32
CA LEU A 48 2.83 -7.19 -1.16
C LEU A 48 1.34 -7.49 -0.93
N ILE A 49 0.55 -7.55 -2.00
CA ILE A 49 -0.88 -7.89 -1.94
C ILE A 49 -1.06 -9.31 -1.40
N LYS A 50 -0.29 -10.25 -1.94
CA LYS A 50 -0.31 -11.66 -1.53
C LYS A 50 0.10 -11.84 -0.06
N ASP A 51 1.18 -11.19 0.37
CA ASP A 51 1.68 -11.28 1.75
C ASP A 51 0.72 -10.64 2.76
N SER A 52 -0.10 -9.69 2.30
CA SER A 52 -1.19 -9.08 3.08
C SER A 52 -2.46 -9.94 3.13
N ASN A 53 -2.47 -11.09 2.44
CA ASN A 53 -3.62 -11.98 2.30
C ASN A 53 -4.88 -11.24 1.76
N LEU A 54 -4.65 -10.35 0.80
CA LEU A 54 -5.68 -9.61 0.07
C LEU A 54 -5.75 -10.07 -1.39
N THR A 55 -6.90 -9.89 -2.02
CA THR A 55 -7.03 -9.87 -3.48
C THR A 55 -6.61 -8.52 -4.05
N VAL A 56 -6.31 -8.46 -5.36
CA VAL A 56 -5.97 -7.19 -6.03
C VAL A 56 -7.11 -6.18 -5.86
N ARG A 57 -8.36 -6.62 -6.06
CA ARG A 57 -9.57 -5.80 -5.86
C ARG A 57 -9.67 -5.20 -4.46
N GLU A 58 -9.32 -5.96 -3.42
CA GLU A 58 -9.37 -5.48 -2.02
C GLU A 58 -8.26 -4.47 -1.71
N ALA A 59 -7.11 -4.56 -2.39
CA ALA A 59 -5.99 -3.64 -2.21
C ALA A 59 -6.24 -2.25 -2.84
N ILE A 60 -7.20 -2.13 -3.77
CA ILE A 60 -7.49 -0.89 -4.49
C ILE A 60 -8.26 0.09 -3.60
N ARG A 61 -7.76 1.33 -3.52
CA ARG A 61 -8.44 2.43 -2.83
C ARG A 61 -9.64 2.92 -3.65
N LYS A 62 -10.84 2.85 -3.08
CA LYS A 62 -12.11 3.17 -3.76
C LYS A 62 -12.45 4.67 -3.84
N ASN A 63 -12.14 5.43 -2.79
CA ASN A 63 -12.54 6.84 -2.67
C ASN A 63 -11.49 7.80 -3.25
N VAL A 64 -11.15 7.62 -4.52
CA VAL A 64 -10.23 8.50 -5.28
C VAL A 64 -10.72 8.62 -6.72
N ASP A 65 -10.45 9.76 -7.37
CA ASP A 65 -10.96 10.07 -8.71
C ASP A 65 -10.65 8.96 -9.74
N PRO A 66 -9.41 8.40 -9.82
CA PRO A 66 -9.11 7.34 -10.78
C PRO A 66 -9.96 6.08 -10.63
N TYR A 67 -10.42 5.76 -9.41
CA TYR A 67 -11.26 4.57 -9.19
C TYR A 67 -12.61 4.71 -9.88
N LYS A 68 -13.19 5.92 -9.79
CA LYS A 68 -14.48 6.25 -10.39
C LYS A 68 -14.34 6.48 -11.90
N ASP A 69 -13.34 7.24 -12.31
CA ASP A 69 -13.17 7.66 -13.71
C ASP A 69 -12.85 6.48 -14.63
N LEU A 70 -12.20 5.43 -14.10
CA LEU A 70 -11.87 4.20 -14.83
C LEU A 70 -12.89 3.07 -14.60
N GLU A 71 -13.97 3.33 -13.87
CA GLU A 71 -15.03 2.36 -13.58
C GLU A 71 -14.47 1.02 -13.03
N ILE A 72 -13.47 1.10 -12.14
CA ILE A 72 -12.70 -0.05 -11.61
C ILE A 72 -13.59 -1.05 -10.85
N GLU A 73 -14.80 -0.66 -10.46
CA GLU A 73 -15.78 -1.57 -9.85
C GLU A 73 -16.29 -2.64 -10.83
N GLN A 74 -16.28 -2.40 -12.14
CA GLN A 74 -16.86 -3.34 -13.11
C GLN A 74 -16.11 -4.68 -13.16
N ASP A 75 -16.85 -5.78 -13.34
CA ASP A 75 -16.32 -7.16 -13.32
C ASP A 75 -15.48 -7.54 -14.54
N HIS A 76 -15.40 -6.67 -15.55
CA HIS A 76 -14.58 -6.93 -16.75
C HIS A 76 -13.08 -6.78 -16.51
N TRP A 77 -12.67 -6.15 -15.39
CA TRP A 77 -11.27 -6.02 -15.01
C TRP A 77 -10.72 -7.31 -14.43
N THR A 78 -9.57 -7.72 -14.98
CA THR A 78 -8.75 -8.85 -14.52
C THR A 78 -7.63 -8.38 -13.59
N ASP A 79 -7.06 -9.31 -12.83
CA ASP A 79 -5.93 -9.04 -11.93
C ASP A 79 -4.58 -8.92 -12.68
N GLU A 80 -4.52 -9.33 -13.96
CA GLU A 80 -3.32 -9.26 -14.83
C GLU A 80 -3.11 -7.90 -15.51
#